data_AF-A0A134BGP1-F1
#
_entry.id   AF-A0A134BGP1-F1
#
_cell.length_a   1.000
_cell.length_b   1.000
_cell.length_c   1.000
_cell.angle_alpha   90.00
_cell.angle_beta   90.00
_cell.angle_gamma   90.00
#
_symmetry.space_group_name_H-M   'P 1'
#
loop_
_entity.id
_entity.type
_entity.pdbx_description
1 polymer ?
#
loop_
_entity_poly.entity_id
_entity_poly.type
_entity_poly.pdbx_seq_one_letter_code
_entity_poly.pdbx_strand_id
1 'polypeptide(L)'
;MIKKMMSKNTIKVSITLFLGVSLLDSCISDEALNAEADIISVQVKNVDILRQPIITNDKVQIYINGWNDVTNIAPTFTLTHGATIEPVSGTVRDFSTDQCYTVTSQDKQWKKEYKVAFITNDIATNYHFENLDWEKAKNTSGNEENLFHILYELNDAGQRMTWGSGNAGAKLALLLNNDKDPNHYPTVQDPNGFKGKCVKLQTISTGLLGASFGMPIAAGNLFMGTFDENQMLKGALATHFGEIFYKKPKMLVGYYKYKAGDVYTDKNNKSVPNKKDDFAIYAVFFERTEKTPYLDGTNSLTSSNIILKAELTERKESSEWVKFTIPFKAEEGKVVDKDKLAQGKYSLAIIMSSSRDGATFQGAVGSTLYVDELQLFSE
;
A
#
# COMPACT_ATOMS: atom_id res chain seq x y z
N MET A 1 -62.23 -12.57 -60.15
CA MET A 1 -63.46 -12.75 -60.96
C MET A 1 -64.62 -12.89 -59.98
N ILE A 2 -65.52 -11.89 -59.92
CA ILE A 2 -66.95 -11.98 -59.56
C ILE A 2 -67.24 -12.62 -58.16
N LYS A 3 -67.79 -11.92 -57.16
CA LYS A 3 -69.17 -11.42 -57.17
C LYS A 3 -69.41 -10.48 -55.97
N LYS A 4 -69.86 -9.27 -56.28
CA LYS A 4 -70.54 -8.35 -55.37
C LYS A 4 -72.03 -8.76 -55.39
N MET A 5 -72.68 -8.91 -54.23
CA MET A 5 -74.14 -8.92 -54.20
C MET A 5 -74.63 -8.15 -52.97
N MET A 6 -75.31 -7.05 -53.28
CA MET A 6 -76.03 -6.19 -52.34
C MET A 6 -77.33 -6.85 -51.90
N SER A 7 -77.78 -6.56 -50.68
CA SER A 7 -79.19 -6.46 -50.37
C SER A 7 -79.40 -5.40 -49.30
N LYS A 8 -80.18 -4.37 -49.65
CA LYS A 8 -80.71 -3.34 -48.75
C LYS A 8 -82.00 -3.88 -48.15
N ASN A 9 -82.22 -3.70 -46.86
CA ASN A 9 -83.58 -3.55 -46.34
C ASN A 9 -83.61 -2.50 -45.22
N THR A 10 -84.55 -1.57 -45.39
CA THR A 10 -84.75 -0.35 -44.63
C THR A 10 -85.73 -0.62 -43.50
N ILE A 11 -85.38 -0.32 -42.25
CA ILE A 11 -86.35 -0.21 -41.15
C ILE A 11 -86.04 1.06 -40.35
N LYS A 12 -87.01 1.98 -40.33
CA LYS A 12 -87.03 3.20 -39.52
C LYS A 12 -87.35 2.84 -38.06
N VAL A 13 -86.51 3.25 -37.10
CA VAL A 13 -86.91 3.35 -35.69
C VAL A 13 -86.26 4.58 -35.06
N SER A 14 -87.04 5.21 -34.19
CA SER A 14 -87.01 6.57 -33.65
C SER A 14 -85.69 7.08 -33.04
N ILE A 15 -85.51 8.40 -33.21
CA ILE A 15 -84.49 9.24 -32.59
C ILE A 15 -84.90 9.57 -31.15
N THR A 16 -84.08 9.18 -30.18
CA THR A 16 -84.04 9.79 -28.85
C THR A 16 -82.60 10.26 -28.61
N LEU A 17 -82.43 11.58 -28.58
CA LEU A 17 -81.15 12.26 -28.40
C LEU A 17 -80.76 12.26 -26.91
N PHE A 18 -79.73 11.51 -26.54
CA PHE A 18 -79.08 11.61 -25.23
C PHE A 18 -77.67 12.16 -25.43
N LEU A 19 -77.44 13.42 -25.00
CA LEU A 19 -76.13 14.03 -24.89
C LEU A 19 -75.39 13.33 -23.73
N GLY A 20 -74.42 12.47 -24.06
CA GLY A 20 -73.45 11.96 -23.10
C GLY A 20 -72.19 12.83 -23.12
N VAL A 21 -72.01 13.68 -22.11
CA VAL A 21 -70.75 14.35 -21.84
C VAL A 21 -69.86 13.34 -21.10
N SER A 22 -68.85 12.81 -21.77
CA SER A 22 -67.80 11.99 -21.16
C SER A 22 -66.83 12.90 -20.38
N LEU A 23 -66.96 12.91 -19.06
CA LEU A 23 -65.93 13.38 -18.15
C LEU A 23 -64.87 12.27 -18.05
N LEU A 24 -63.72 12.48 -18.68
CA LEU A 24 -62.52 11.69 -18.42
C LEU A 24 -61.81 12.35 -17.25
N ASP A 25 -62.01 11.80 -16.05
CA ASP A 25 -61.15 12.11 -14.91
C ASP A 25 -59.76 11.55 -15.18
N SER A 26 -58.82 12.47 -15.38
CA SER A 26 -57.39 12.20 -15.37
C SER A 26 -56.97 11.84 -13.94
N CYS A 27 -57.08 10.57 -13.56
CA CYS A 27 -56.33 10.04 -12.43
C CYS A 27 -54.84 10.02 -12.80
N ILE A 28 -54.11 11.07 -12.41
CA ILE A 28 -52.67 10.98 -12.26
C ILE A 28 -52.46 10.14 -11.00
N SER A 29 -52.03 8.88 -11.16
CA SER A 29 -51.59 8.09 -10.01
C SER A 29 -50.42 8.80 -9.35
N ASP A 30 -50.50 9.02 -8.04
CA ASP A 30 -49.34 9.43 -7.25
C ASP A 30 -48.24 8.38 -7.44
N GLU A 31 -47.05 8.85 -7.84
CA GLU A 31 -45.88 7.99 -8.03
C GLU A 31 -45.56 7.26 -6.72
N ALA A 32 -45.32 5.95 -6.78
CA ALA A 32 -45.03 5.17 -5.59
C ALA A 32 -43.78 5.72 -4.88
N LEU A 33 -43.85 5.86 -3.55
CA LEU A 33 -42.71 6.34 -2.76
C LEU A 33 -41.50 5.42 -2.97
N ASN A 34 -40.32 6.04 -3.10
CA ASN A 34 -39.08 5.34 -3.37
C ASN A 34 -38.63 4.48 -2.15
N ALA A 35 -38.28 3.22 -2.42
CA ALA A 35 -37.83 2.25 -1.41
C ALA A 35 -36.30 2.24 -1.21
N GLU A 36 -35.52 2.88 -2.08
CA GLU A 36 -34.07 2.95 -2.01
C GLU A 36 -33.61 3.92 -0.91
N ALA A 37 -32.58 3.52 -0.18
CA ALA A 37 -32.01 4.24 0.96
C ALA A 37 -30.49 4.34 0.80
N ASP A 38 -30.04 4.92 -0.31
CA ASP A 38 -28.62 4.95 -0.68
C ASP A 38 -28.00 6.34 -0.57
N ILE A 39 -26.71 6.37 -0.21
CA ILE A 39 -25.84 7.54 -0.42
C ILE A 39 -25.29 7.47 -1.85
N ILE A 40 -25.59 8.48 -2.66
CA ILE A 40 -25.15 8.59 -4.06
C ILE A 40 -23.79 9.28 -4.17
N SER A 41 -23.60 10.35 -3.40
CA SER A 41 -22.34 11.09 -3.39
C SER A 41 -22.11 11.80 -2.07
N VAL A 42 -20.86 12.16 -1.80
CA VAL A 42 -20.46 12.96 -0.65
C VAL A 42 -19.57 14.11 -1.10
N GLN A 43 -19.77 15.27 -0.49
CA GLN A 43 -18.90 16.43 -0.63
C GLN A 43 -18.40 16.84 0.76
N VAL A 44 -17.13 17.21 0.83
CA VAL A 44 -16.49 17.68 2.06
C VAL A 44 -15.80 18.99 1.76
N LYS A 45 -15.99 19.97 2.64
CA LYS A 45 -15.30 21.27 2.58
C LYS A 45 -14.17 21.31 3.61
N ASN A 46 -13.21 22.21 3.39
CA ASN A 46 -12.06 22.46 4.29
C ASN A 46 -11.10 21.28 4.47
N VAL A 47 -11.17 20.29 3.58
CA VAL A 47 -10.29 19.13 3.54
C VAL A 47 -9.93 18.83 2.10
N ASP A 48 -8.65 18.59 1.84
CA ASP A 48 -8.17 18.23 0.51
C ASP A 48 -8.44 16.75 0.24
N ILE A 49 -9.41 16.50 -0.64
CA ILE A 49 -9.77 15.14 -1.05
C ILE A 49 -8.79 14.69 -2.14
N LEU A 50 -8.07 13.60 -1.88
CA LEU A 50 -7.02 13.08 -2.77
C LEU A 50 -7.56 12.36 -4.02
N ARG A 51 -8.76 11.79 -3.92
CA ARG A 51 -9.44 11.07 -5.02
C ARG A 51 -10.93 10.97 -4.77
N GLN A 52 -11.69 10.57 -5.79
CA GLN A 52 -13.14 10.35 -5.62
C GLN A 52 -13.43 9.43 -4.42
N PRO A 53 -14.34 9.82 -3.51
CA PRO A 53 -14.76 8.97 -2.42
C PRO A 53 -15.32 7.63 -2.91
N ILE A 54 -15.00 6.55 -2.19
CA ILE A 54 -15.50 5.21 -2.52
C ILE A 54 -16.73 4.96 -1.66
N ILE A 55 -17.86 4.67 -2.30
CA ILE A 55 -19.13 4.35 -1.64
C ILE A 55 -19.48 2.90 -1.96
N THR A 56 -19.65 2.08 -0.92
CA THR A 56 -20.13 0.70 -1.02
C THR A 56 -21.55 0.60 -0.46
N ASN A 57 -22.08 -0.61 -0.30
CA ASN A 57 -23.41 -0.82 0.27
C ASN A 57 -23.55 -0.35 1.74
N ASP A 58 -22.44 -0.19 2.47
CA ASP A 58 -22.42 0.06 3.91
C ASP A 58 -21.31 1.01 4.37
N LYS A 59 -20.51 1.56 3.43
CA LYS A 59 -19.37 2.44 3.76
C LYS A 59 -19.23 3.61 2.81
N VAL A 60 -18.71 4.71 3.34
CA VAL A 60 -18.24 5.87 2.58
C VAL A 60 -16.80 6.14 3.01
N GLN A 61 -15.85 6.02 2.07
CA GLN A 61 -14.42 6.22 2.34
C GLN A 61 -13.93 7.47 1.62
N ILE A 62 -13.48 8.46 2.39
CA ILE A 62 -13.01 9.76 1.90
C ILE A 62 -11.50 9.83 2.10
N TYR A 63 -10.73 9.95 1.02
CA TYR A 63 -9.27 9.87 1.07
C TYR A 63 -8.65 11.26 1.20
N ILE A 64 -7.81 11.46 2.20
CA ILE A 64 -7.25 12.78 2.56
C ILE A 64 -5.76 12.66 2.89
N ASN A 65 -5.08 13.81 3.00
CA ASN A 65 -3.75 13.83 3.59
C ASN A 65 -3.80 13.66 5.11
N GLY A 66 -2.80 13.02 5.70
CA GLY A 66 -2.75 12.75 7.14
C GLY A 66 -2.55 13.97 8.06
N TRP A 67 -2.36 15.17 7.51
CA TRP A 67 -2.33 16.42 8.30
C TRP A 67 -3.66 17.18 8.29
N ASN A 68 -4.68 16.70 7.56
CA ASN A 68 -5.99 17.34 7.59
C ASN A 68 -6.64 17.09 8.95
N ASP A 69 -7.00 18.18 9.64
CA ASP A 69 -7.80 18.10 10.86
C ASP A 69 -9.21 17.63 10.51
N VAL A 70 -9.56 16.44 10.99
CA VAL A 70 -10.88 15.82 10.79
C VAL A 70 -11.77 15.88 12.03
N THR A 71 -11.37 16.61 13.06
CA THR A 71 -12.13 16.68 14.33
C THR A 71 -13.41 17.51 14.22
N ASN A 72 -13.56 18.32 13.18
CA ASN A 72 -14.69 19.23 13.00
C ASN A 72 -15.13 19.31 11.53
N ILE A 73 -15.64 18.19 10.97
CA ILE A 73 -16.03 18.10 9.56
C ILE A 73 -17.53 17.94 9.41
N ALA A 74 -18.11 18.60 8.40
CA ALA A 74 -19.52 18.52 8.02
C ALA A 74 -19.67 17.99 6.58
N PRO A 75 -19.65 16.66 6.36
CA PRO A 75 -19.89 16.09 5.04
C PRO A 75 -21.33 16.32 4.61
N THR A 76 -21.53 16.69 3.35
CA THR A 76 -22.85 16.80 2.73
C THR A 76 -23.07 15.65 1.77
N PHE A 77 -24.16 14.92 1.96
CA PHE A 77 -24.54 13.74 1.18
C PHE A 77 -25.65 14.06 0.18
N THR A 78 -25.54 13.50 -1.02
CA THR A 78 -26.67 13.32 -1.94
C THR A 78 -27.23 11.93 -1.73
N LEU A 79 -28.55 11.82 -1.53
CA LEU A 79 -29.25 10.56 -1.28
C LEU A 79 -30.13 10.19 -2.48
N THR A 80 -30.62 8.95 -2.49
CA THR A 80 -31.76 8.54 -3.34
C THR A 80 -32.96 9.46 -3.13
N HIS A 81 -33.75 9.63 -4.19
CA HIS A 81 -34.85 10.59 -4.19
C HIS A 81 -35.82 10.31 -3.03
N GLY A 82 -36.11 11.33 -2.22
CA GLY A 82 -37.04 11.25 -1.09
C GLY A 82 -36.49 10.57 0.17
N ALA A 83 -35.27 10.01 0.15
CA ALA A 83 -34.65 9.45 1.34
C ALA A 83 -34.16 10.53 2.32
N THR A 84 -33.98 10.15 3.57
CA THR A 84 -33.46 11.00 4.66
C THR A 84 -32.26 10.33 5.32
N ILE A 85 -31.37 11.10 5.95
CA ILE A 85 -30.18 10.58 6.63
C ILE A 85 -30.07 11.16 8.04
N GLU A 86 -29.68 10.32 9.00
CA GLU A 86 -29.46 10.69 10.41
C GLU A 86 -28.05 10.23 10.86
N PRO A 87 -27.20 11.11 11.44
CA PRO A 87 -27.40 12.55 11.58
C PRO A 87 -27.59 13.27 10.25
N VAL A 88 -28.28 14.42 10.30
CA VAL A 88 -28.61 15.21 9.11
C VAL A 88 -27.36 15.55 8.30
N SER A 89 -27.46 15.46 6.98
CA SER A 89 -26.42 15.88 6.03
C SER A 89 -25.88 17.28 6.37
N GLY A 90 -24.56 17.43 6.47
CA GLY A 90 -23.92 18.68 6.90
C GLY A 90 -23.77 18.84 8.42
N THR A 91 -24.10 17.84 9.23
CA THR A 91 -23.82 17.86 10.68
C THR A 91 -22.32 17.81 10.93
N VAL A 92 -21.79 18.75 11.73
CA VAL A 92 -20.38 18.75 12.17
C VAL A 92 -20.14 17.59 13.13
N ARG A 93 -19.12 16.77 12.84
CA ARG A 93 -18.71 15.65 13.68
C ARG A 93 -17.19 15.51 13.69
N ASP A 94 -16.71 14.77 14.69
CA ASP A 94 -15.32 14.34 14.81
C ASP A 94 -15.12 13.03 14.04
N PHE A 95 -14.29 13.05 13.01
CA PHE A 95 -13.94 11.89 12.19
C PHE A 95 -12.54 11.35 12.48
N SER A 96 -11.97 11.65 13.66
CA SER A 96 -10.80 10.92 14.18
C SER A 96 -11.06 9.42 14.35
N THR A 97 -12.34 9.05 14.48
CA THR A 97 -12.85 7.70 14.29
C THR A 97 -14.01 7.69 13.31
N ASP A 98 -14.23 6.55 12.66
CA ASP A 98 -15.38 6.34 11.77
C ASP A 98 -16.72 6.71 12.44
N GLN A 99 -17.59 7.36 11.68
CA GLN A 99 -18.91 7.81 12.15
C GLN A 99 -20.03 7.07 11.42
N CYS A 100 -21.03 6.59 12.16
CA CYS A 100 -22.21 5.94 11.57
C CYS A 100 -23.29 6.95 11.18
N TYR A 101 -23.93 6.70 10.05
CA TYR A 101 -25.12 7.39 9.55
C TYR A 101 -26.17 6.37 9.14
N THR A 102 -27.45 6.68 9.32
CA THR A 102 -28.58 5.83 8.89
C THR A 102 -29.37 6.55 7.82
N VAL A 103 -29.42 5.98 6.62
CA VAL A 103 -30.32 6.44 5.55
C VAL A 103 -31.64 5.70 5.69
N THR A 104 -32.76 6.43 5.66
CA THR A 104 -34.12 5.90 5.66
C THR A 104 -34.78 6.22 4.32
N SER A 105 -35.35 5.22 3.66
CA SER A 105 -36.06 5.36 2.37
C SER A 105 -37.26 6.32 2.47
N GLN A 106 -37.75 6.81 1.33
CA GLN A 106 -38.89 7.71 1.28
C GLN A 106 -40.17 7.06 1.84
N ASP A 107 -40.36 5.77 1.56
CA ASP A 107 -41.47 4.96 2.09
C ASP A 107 -41.32 4.59 3.59
N LYS A 108 -40.16 4.90 4.19
CA LYS A 108 -39.75 4.63 5.58
C LYS A 108 -39.67 3.15 5.95
N GLN A 109 -39.80 2.24 4.99
CA GLN A 109 -39.75 0.79 5.24
C GLN A 109 -38.32 0.27 5.34
N TRP A 110 -37.37 0.95 4.69
CA TRP A 110 -35.98 0.50 4.60
C TRP A 110 -35.05 1.47 5.29
N LYS A 111 -34.12 0.90 6.06
CA LYS A 111 -33.02 1.62 6.70
C LYS A 111 -31.71 0.96 6.35
N LYS A 112 -30.72 1.77 6.02
CA LYS A 112 -29.37 1.34 5.68
C LYS A 112 -28.37 2.12 6.52
N GLU A 113 -27.49 1.40 7.22
CA GLU A 113 -26.41 2.01 7.99
C GLU A 113 -25.15 2.14 7.13
N TYR A 114 -24.53 3.31 7.18
CA TYR A 114 -23.28 3.62 6.52
C TYR A 114 -22.23 4.01 7.55
N LYS A 115 -21.03 3.41 7.42
CA LYS A 115 -19.84 3.84 8.14
C LYS A 115 -19.05 4.83 7.28
N VAL A 116 -19.02 6.10 7.69
CA VAL A 116 -18.30 7.17 7.00
C VAL A 116 -16.92 7.33 7.64
N ALA A 117 -15.87 7.12 6.85
CA ALA A 117 -14.48 7.07 7.30
C ALA A 117 -13.61 8.03 6.48
N PHE A 118 -12.74 8.76 7.17
CA PHE A 118 -11.66 9.53 6.56
C PHE A 118 -10.41 8.68 6.55
N ILE A 119 -9.92 8.37 5.36
CA ILE A 119 -8.80 7.46 5.15
C ILE A 119 -7.59 8.29 4.75
N THR A 120 -6.56 8.26 5.59
CA THR A 120 -5.26 8.83 5.26
C THR A 120 -4.49 7.83 4.41
N ASN A 121 -3.70 8.31 3.44
CA ASN A 121 -2.73 7.46 2.72
C ASN A 121 -1.37 7.42 3.44
N ASP A 122 -1.35 7.68 4.75
CA ASP A 122 -0.12 7.68 5.54
C ASP A 122 0.40 6.25 5.65
N ILE A 123 1.64 6.03 5.26
CA ILE A 123 2.35 4.79 5.58
C ILE A 123 2.67 4.75 7.09
N ALA A 124 2.92 3.55 7.62
CA ALA A 124 3.43 3.43 8.98
C ALA A 124 4.72 4.24 9.14
N THR A 125 4.92 4.88 10.31
CA THR A 125 6.13 5.64 10.65
C THR A 125 6.87 5.09 11.86
N ASN A 126 6.29 4.09 12.54
CA ASN A 126 6.94 3.27 13.54
C ASN A 126 7.00 1.85 12.99
N TYR A 127 8.16 1.22 13.02
CA TYR A 127 8.37 -0.12 12.47
C TYR A 127 9.03 -0.99 13.54
N HIS A 128 8.24 -1.93 14.06
CA HIS A 128 8.58 -2.80 15.19
C HIS A 128 8.94 -4.22 14.75
N PHE A 129 8.69 -4.57 13.49
CA PHE A 129 8.97 -5.89 12.91
C PHE A 129 8.29 -7.05 13.65
N GLU A 130 7.15 -6.79 14.29
CA GLU A 130 6.41 -7.77 15.08
C GLU A 130 5.48 -8.64 14.22
N ASN A 131 4.96 -8.05 13.14
CA ASN A 131 3.98 -8.71 12.30
C ASN A 131 4.63 -9.47 11.15
N LEU A 132 4.14 -10.70 10.94
CA LEU A 132 4.68 -11.63 9.97
C LEU A 132 3.55 -12.27 9.19
N ASP A 133 3.72 -12.32 7.88
CA ASP A 133 2.96 -13.12 6.94
C ASP A 133 3.94 -14.06 6.21
N TRP A 134 3.41 -14.95 5.37
CA TRP A 134 4.19 -16.00 4.73
C TRP A 134 3.92 -16.06 3.23
N GLU A 135 5.00 -16.09 2.45
CA GLU A 135 4.89 -16.67 1.11
C GLU A 135 4.67 -18.17 1.26
N LYS A 136 3.74 -18.74 0.49
CA LYS A 136 3.43 -20.16 0.54
C LYS A 136 3.73 -20.83 -0.79
N ALA A 137 4.21 -22.07 -0.74
CA ALA A 137 4.38 -22.92 -1.91
C ALA A 137 3.67 -24.26 -1.70
N LYS A 138 3.25 -24.89 -2.79
CA LYS A 138 2.73 -26.26 -2.74
C LYS A 138 3.88 -27.26 -2.74
N ASN A 139 3.86 -28.20 -1.81
CA ASN A 139 4.78 -29.32 -1.82
C ASN A 139 4.39 -30.37 -2.88
N THR A 140 5.18 -31.43 -3.03
CA THR A 140 4.94 -32.51 -4.00
C THR A 140 3.64 -33.26 -3.79
N SER A 141 3.06 -33.19 -2.59
CA SER A 141 1.76 -33.76 -2.23
C SER A 141 0.60 -32.78 -2.44
N GLY A 142 0.86 -31.56 -2.89
CA GLY A 142 -0.14 -30.51 -3.15
C GLY A 142 -0.53 -29.68 -1.94
N ASN A 143 0.06 -29.93 -0.76
CA ASN A 143 -0.22 -29.17 0.46
C ASN A 143 0.56 -27.85 0.46
N GLU A 144 -0.06 -26.79 0.99
CA GLU A 144 0.62 -25.51 1.20
C GLU A 144 1.61 -25.58 2.36
N GLU A 145 2.82 -25.12 2.13
CA GLU A 145 3.87 -24.96 3.12
C GLU A 145 4.37 -23.52 3.10
N ASN A 146 4.74 -23.03 4.27
CA ASN A 146 5.39 -21.74 4.43
C ASN A 146 6.78 -21.77 3.79
N LEU A 147 7.03 -20.82 2.90
CA LEU A 147 8.26 -20.74 2.13
C LEU A 147 9.24 -19.73 2.72
N PHE A 148 8.83 -18.47 2.83
CA PHE A 148 9.66 -17.42 3.41
C PHE A 148 8.82 -16.34 4.10
N HIS A 149 9.49 -15.57 4.96
CA HIS A 149 8.91 -14.48 5.75
C HIS A 149 8.56 -13.26 4.91
N ILE A 150 7.36 -12.72 5.11
CA ILE A 150 6.91 -11.42 4.59
C ILE A 150 6.58 -10.53 5.81
N LEU A 151 7.45 -9.58 6.11
CA LEU A 151 7.22 -8.64 7.22
C LEU A 151 6.25 -7.54 6.79
N TYR A 152 5.43 -7.08 7.73
CA TYR A 152 4.55 -5.94 7.51
C TYR A 152 4.38 -5.09 8.77
N GLU A 153 3.89 -3.87 8.59
CA GLU A 153 3.50 -2.98 9.67
C GLU A 153 2.05 -2.53 9.49
N LEU A 154 1.46 -2.07 10.59
CA LEU A 154 0.18 -1.39 10.58
C LEU A 154 0.42 0.07 10.94
N ASN A 155 -0.18 0.99 10.18
CA ASN A 155 -0.23 2.40 10.61
C ASN A 155 -1.27 2.58 11.73
N ASP A 156 -1.40 3.82 12.23
CA ASP A 156 -2.34 4.15 13.32
C ASP A 156 -3.80 3.88 12.94
N ALA A 157 -4.14 3.89 11.65
CA ALA A 157 -5.45 3.54 11.11
C ALA A 157 -5.64 2.03 10.90
N GLY A 158 -4.66 1.20 11.26
CA GLY A 158 -4.68 -0.26 11.06
C GLY A 158 -4.47 -0.71 9.62
N GLN A 159 -4.01 0.17 8.73
CA GLN A 159 -3.72 -0.16 7.34
C GLN A 159 -2.35 -0.81 7.21
N ARG A 160 -2.28 -1.89 6.42
CA ARG A 160 -1.06 -2.68 6.21
C ARG A 160 -0.10 -2.00 5.25
N MET A 161 1.14 -1.86 5.68
CA MET A 161 2.32 -1.60 4.84
C MET A 161 3.15 -2.89 4.80
N THR A 162 3.32 -3.49 3.63
CA THR A 162 4.16 -4.69 3.46
C THR A 162 5.57 -4.30 3.06
N TRP A 163 6.57 -4.88 3.70
CA TRP A 163 7.96 -4.70 3.32
C TRP A 163 8.34 -5.57 2.12
N GLY A 164 9.13 -5.00 1.20
CA GLY A 164 9.82 -5.75 0.16
C GLY A 164 11.11 -6.39 0.69
N SER A 165 11.46 -7.54 0.14
CA SER A 165 12.76 -8.21 0.38
C SER A 165 13.20 -9.00 -0.84
N GLY A 166 14.48 -9.37 -0.87
CA GLY A 166 15.08 -10.24 -1.88
C GLY A 166 14.78 -11.73 -1.67
N ASN A 167 13.92 -12.11 -0.72
CA ASN A 167 13.59 -13.51 -0.47
C ASN A 167 13.03 -14.22 -1.72
N ALA A 168 12.18 -13.53 -2.48
CA ALA A 168 11.66 -14.05 -3.74
C ALA A 168 12.77 -14.31 -4.79
N GLY A 169 13.83 -13.51 -4.80
CA GLY A 169 15.01 -13.74 -5.63
C GLY A 169 15.88 -14.90 -5.14
N ALA A 170 15.99 -15.10 -3.83
CA ALA A 170 16.74 -16.20 -3.24
C ALA A 170 16.01 -17.55 -3.34
N LYS A 171 14.67 -17.55 -3.45
CA LYS A 171 13.78 -18.72 -3.55
C LYS A 171 14.33 -19.82 -4.46
N LEU A 172 14.69 -19.48 -5.70
CA LEU A 172 15.17 -20.47 -6.67
C LEU A 172 16.46 -21.14 -6.20
N ALA A 173 17.39 -20.38 -5.62
CA ALA A 173 18.65 -20.90 -5.14
C ALA A 173 18.45 -21.86 -3.95
N LEU A 174 17.63 -21.50 -2.96
CA LEU A 174 17.37 -22.37 -1.81
C LEU A 174 16.64 -23.65 -2.21
N LEU A 175 15.59 -23.55 -3.03
CA LEU A 175 14.84 -24.73 -3.49
C LEU A 175 15.70 -25.72 -4.27
N LEU A 176 16.58 -25.24 -5.15
CA LEU A 176 17.48 -26.11 -5.92
C LEU A 176 18.58 -26.72 -5.06
N ASN A 177 18.95 -26.08 -3.95
CA ASN A 177 19.85 -26.65 -2.95
C ASN A 177 19.14 -27.60 -1.96
N ASN A 178 17.85 -27.89 -2.19
CA ASN A 178 16.98 -28.67 -1.31
C ASN A 178 16.93 -28.13 0.13
N ASP A 179 17.10 -26.81 0.27
CA ASP A 179 16.94 -26.10 1.53
C ASP A 179 15.50 -25.59 1.64
N LYS A 180 14.76 -26.17 2.59
CA LYS A 180 13.33 -25.90 2.80
C LYS A 180 13.06 -25.16 4.11
N ASP A 181 14.09 -24.80 4.87
CA ASP A 181 13.90 -24.08 6.12
C ASP A 181 13.64 -22.59 5.82
N PRO A 182 12.46 -22.05 6.17
CA PRO A 182 12.17 -20.63 5.94
C PRO A 182 13.13 -19.68 6.67
N ASN A 183 13.81 -20.16 7.71
CA ASN A 183 14.77 -19.38 8.50
C ASN A 183 16.14 -19.23 7.85
N HIS A 184 16.41 -19.95 6.75
CA HIS A 184 17.64 -19.83 5.95
C HIS A 184 17.55 -18.79 4.84
N TYR A 185 16.37 -18.20 4.61
CA TYR A 185 16.23 -17.09 3.67
C TYR A 185 17.03 -15.85 4.14
N PRO A 186 17.45 -14.96 3.21
CA PRO A 186 18.25 -13.79 3.55
C PRO A 186 17.56 -12.83 4.53
N THR A 187 16.23 -12.81 4.55
CA THR A 187 15.43 -11.87 5.35
C THR A 187 14.41 -12.61 6.19
N VAL A 188 14.53 -12.54 7.51
CA VAL A 188 13.67 -13.29 8.43
C VAL A 188 13.33 -12.47 9.67
N GLN A 189 12.19 -12.75 10.31
CA GLN A 189 11.89 -12.27 11.66
C GLN A 189 12.68 -13.11 12.68
N ASP A 190 13.27 -12.45 13.69
CA ASP A 190 13.99 -13.08 14.80
C ASP A 190 13.32 -12.74 16.14
N PRO A 191 13.15 -13.69 17.07
CA PRO A 191 12.46 -13.46 18.33
C PRO A 191 13.27 -12.65 19.36
N ASN A 192 14.54 -12.34 19.11
CA ASN A 192 15.43 -11.67 20.07
C ASN A 192 15.71 -10.21 19.68
N GLY A 193 14.63 -9.43 19.60
CA GLY A 193 14.67 -7.99 19.33
C GLY A 193 15.30 -7.17 20.45
N PHE A 194 15.48 -5.88 20.19
CA PHE A 194 15.68 -4.86 21.22
C PHE A 194 14.43 -4.77 22.08
N LYS A 195 13.26 -4.85 21.45
CA LYS A 195 11.96 -5.00 22.11
C LYS A 195 11.14 -6.02 21.33
N GLY A 196 10.79 -7.14 21.97
CA GLY A 196 10.03 -8.20 21.30
C GLY A 196 10.84 -8.85 20.18
N LYS A 197 10.30 -8.84 18.96
CA LYS A 197 10.93 -9.42 17.77
C LYS A 197 11.69 -8.35 16.97
N CYS A 198 12.50 -8.77 16.01
CA CYS A 198 13.20 -7.86 15.11
C CYS A 198 13.34 -8.48 13.71
N VAL A 199 13.87 -7.72 12.76
CA VAL A 199 14.32 -8.29 11.48
C VAL A 199 15.79 -8.72 11.57
N LYS A 200 16.09 -9.93 11.08
CA LYS A 200 17.44 -10.44 10.81
C LYS A 200 17.66 -10.51 9.30
N LEU A 201 18.68 -9.80 8.85
CA LEU A 201 19.16 -9.77 7.48
C LEU A 201 20.51 -10.50 7.44
N GLN A 202 20.62 -11.56 6.66
CA GLN A 202 21.86 -12.31 6.53
C GLN A 202 22.24 -12.51 5.07
N THR A 203 23.50 -12.26 4.76
CA THR A 203 24.06 -12.57 3.44
C THR A 203 24.29 -14.07 3.34
N ILE A 204 23.64 -14.70 2.36
CA ILE A 204 23.72 -16.15 2.15
C ILE A 204 24.43 -16.48 0.83
N SER A 205 24.94 -17.71 0.73
CA SER A 205 25.38 -18.28 -0.54
C SER A 205 24.16 -18.72 -1.36
N THR A 206 24.20 -18.49 -2.66
CA THR A 206 23.19 -19.02 -3.60
C THR A 206 23.58 -20.40 -4.16
N GLY A 207 24.68 -20.98 -3.70
CA GLY A 207 25.24 -22.22 -4.21
C GLY A 207 25.81 -22.10 -5.63
N LEU A 208 26.24 -23.24 -6.18
CA LEU A 208 26.90 -23.33 -7.49
C LEU A 208 26.02 -22.82 -8.64
N LEU A 209 24.71 -23.04 -8.54
CA LEU A 209 23.74 -22.63 -9.56
C LEU A 209 23.60 -21.11 -9.62
N GLY A 210 23.37 -20.43 -8.48
CA GLY A 210 23.33 -18.97 -8.45
C GLY A 210 24.66 -18.35 -8.92
N ALA A 211 25.79 -18.94 -8.51
CA ALA A 211 27.10 -18.52 -9.00
C ALA A 211 27.25 -18.68 -10.53
N SER A 212 26.71 -19.75 -11.13
CA SER A 212 26.72 -19.92 -12.59
C SER A 212 25.88 -18.89 -13.36
N PHE A 213 24.88 -18.29 -12.69
CA PHE A 213 24.11 -17.15 -13.22
C PHE A 213 24.74 -15.79 -12.89
N GLY A 214 25.94 -15.76 -12.30
CA GLY A 214 26.62 -14.53 -11.91
C GLY A 214 26.04 -13.87 -10.64
N MET A 215 25.29 -14.62 -9.84
CA MET A 215 24.63 -14.16 -8.61
C MET A 215 25.11 -15.00 -7.42
N PRO A 216 26.40 -15.02 -7.05
CA PRO A 216 26.97 -15.99 -6.10
C PRO A 216 26.52 -15.85 -4.65
N ILE A 217 26.01 -14.68 -4.27
CA ILE A 217 25.50 -14.38 -2.94
C ILE A 217 24.17 -13.65 -3.04
N ALA A 218 23.35 -13.76 -2.00
CA ALA A 218 22.16 -12.94 -1.81
C ALA A 218 22.28 -12.22 -0.47
N ALA A 219 22.40 -10.88 -0.50
CA ALA A 219 22.39 -10.09 0.72
C ALA A 219 20.99 -10.10 1.34
N GLY A 220 20.90 -10.24 2.66
CA GLY A 220 19.67 -10.00 3.40
C GLY A 220 19.30 -8.54 3.28
N ASN A 221 18.09 -8.24 2.82
CA ASN A 221 17.64 -6.88 2.65
C ASN A 221 16.14 -6.72 2.96
N LEU A 222 15.79 -5.55 3.48
CA LEU A 222 14.41 -5.16 3.69
C LEU A 222 14.24 -3.72 3.23
N PHE A 223 13.19 -3.45 2.48
CA PHE A 223 12.98 -2.13 1.88
C PHE A 223 11.50 -1.78 1.70
N MET A 224 11.21 -0.48 1.73
CA MET A 224 9.89 0.03 1.32
C MET A 224 9.74 -0.07 -0.19
N GLY A 225 8.67 -0.73 -0.64
CA GLY A 225 8.38 -1.00 -2.03
C GLY A 225 8.22 -2.48 -2.31
N THR A 226 8.50 -2.92 -3.54
CA THR A 226 8.17 -4.25 -4.02
C THR A 226 9.34 -4.95 -4.69
N PHE A 227 9.31 -6.28 -4.70
CA PHE A 227 10.22 -7.09 -5.50
C PHE A 227 9.49 -7.60 -6.74
N ASP A 228 10.02 -7.30 -7.93
CA ASP A 228 9.48 -7.78 -9.20
C ASP A 228 10.04 -9.18 -9.53
N GLU A 229 9.24 -10.21 -9.27
CA GLU A 229 9.62 -11.59 -9.56
C GLU A 229 9.92 -11.85 -11.03
N ASN A 230 9.30 -11.11 -11.96
CA ASN A 230 9.60 -11.26 -13.40
C ASN A 230 11.00 -10.78 -13.75
N GLN A 231 11.62 -9.99 -12.87
CA GLN A 231 12.96 -9.46 -13.02
C GLN A 231 13.96 -10.09 -12.04
N MET A 232 13.61 -11.16 -11.34
CA MET A 232 14.48 -11.74 -10.30
C MET A 232 15.90 -12.09 -10.78
N LEU A 233 16.06 -12.51 -12.04
CA LEU A 233 17.37 -12.81 -12.65
C LEU A 233 18.17 -11.57 -13.06
N LYS A 234 17.58 -10.37 -12.96
CA LYS A 234 18.25 -9.09 -13.17
C LYS A 234 18.79 -8.47 -11.86
N GLY A 235 18.68 -9.18 -10.74
CA GLY A 235 19.26 -8.79 -9.46
C GLY A 235 18.74 -7.43 -8.97
N ALA A 236 19.64 -6.44 -8.91
CA ALA A 236 19.35 -5.10 -8.40
C ALA A 236 18.17 -4.38 -9.08
N LEU A 237 17.85 -4.70 -10.34
CA LEU A 237 16.70 -4.13 -11.04
C LEU A 237 15.34 -4.66 -10.56
N ALA A 238 15.31 -5.80 -9.85
CA ALA A 238 14.07 -6.39 -9.34
C ALA A 238 13.58 -5.70 -8.06
N THR A 239 14.42 -4.95 -7.37
CA THR A 239 14.05 -4.27 -6.12
C THR A 239 13.52 -2.88 -6.43
N HIS A 240 12.20 -2.71 -6.47
CA HIS A 240 11.57 -1.41 -6.71
C HIS A 240 11.35 -0.69 -5.37
N PHE A 241 12.04 0.42 -5.17
CA PHE A 241 12.03 1.21 -3.95
C PHE A 241 11.09 2.40 -4.04
N GLY A 242 10.28 2.56 -3.00
CA GLY A 242 9.55 3.79 -2.73
C GLY A 242 8.03 3.61 -2.62
N GLU A 243 7.49 4.07 -1.51
CA GLU A 243 6.06 4.26 -1.30
C GLU A 243 5.72 5.75 -1.38
N ILE A 244 4.51 6.11 -1.80
CA ILE A 244 4.11 7.53 -1.85
C ILE A 244 4.11 8.07 -0.41
N PHE A 245 4.74 9.24 -0.22
CA PHE A 245 4.82 9.85 1.09
C PHE A 245 4.53 11.34 1.02
N TYR A 246 3.61 11.78 1.86
CA TYR A 246 3.04 13.12 1.80
C TYR A 246 3.74 14.09 2.76
N LYS A 247 4.50 13.61 3.74
CA LYS A 247 5.18 14.47 4.73
C LYS A 247 6.64 14.66 4.35
N LYS A 248 7.26 15.75 4.83
CA LYS A 248 8.70 15.96 4.63
C LYS A 248 9.48 15.21 5.72
N PRO A 249 10.28 14.17 5.39
CA PRO A 249 11.00 13.42 6.39
C PRO A 249 12.16 14.25 6.98
N LYS A 250 12.40 14.05 8.28
CA LYS A 250 13.40 14.79 9.07
C LYS A 250 14.52 13.90 9.59
N MET A 251 14.17 12.75 10.16
CA MET A 251 15.15 11.85 10.75
C MET A 251 14.62 10.42 10.82
N LEU A 252 15.53 9.45 10.69
CA LEU A 252 15.28 8.04 10.97
C LEU A 252 16.09 7.65 12.21
N VAL A 253 15.40 7.01 13.16
CA VAL A 253 15.98 6.51 14.43
C VAL A 253 15.76 5.01 14.49
N GLY A 254 16.64 4.28 15.15
CA GLY A 254 16.41 2.89 15.47
C GLY A 254 17.58 2.23 16.17
N TYR A 255 17.56 0.91 16.23
CA TYR A 255 18.62 0.10 16.83
C TYR A 255 19.11 -0.96 15.85
N TYR A 256 20.41 -1.27 15.91
CA TYR A 256 20.97 -2.35 15.10
C TYR A 256 22.01 -3.17 15.87
N LYS A 257 22.22 -4.42 15.44
CA LYS A 257 23.42 -5.24 15.74
C LYS A 257 24.03 -5.69 14.42
N TYR A 258 25.35 -5.75 14.35
CA TYR A 258 26.01 -6.20 13.12
C TYR A 258 27.25 -7.04 13.41
N LYS A 259 27.42 -8.08 12.60
CA LYS A 259 28.65 -8.88 12.51
C LYS A 259 28.89 -9.23 11.05
N ALA A 260 30.06 -8.89 10.52
CA ALA A 260 30.47 -9.28 9.18
C ALA A 260 30.74 -10.79 9.12
N GLY A 261 30.51 -11.39 7.95
CA GLY A 261 30.96 -12.74 7.64
C GLY A 261 32.49 -12.82 7.53
N ASP A 262 33.03 -14.02 7.66
CA ASP A 262 34.48 -14.22 7.79
C ASP A 262 35.25 -13.96 6.48
N VAL A 263 34.64 -14.29 5.33
CA VAL A 263 35.32 -14.23 4.03
C VAL A 263 34.55 -13.32 3.08
N TYR A 264 35.14 -12.16 2.79
CA TYR A 264 34.65 -11.27 1.74
C TYR A 264 34.98 -11.83 0.35
N THR A 265 34.00 -11.81 -0.55
CA THR A 265 34.14 -12.17 -1.96
C THR A 265 33.75 -11.05 -2.91
N ASP A 266 34.40 -11.01 -4.07
CA ASP A 266 34.01 -10.15 -5.20
C ASP A 266 32.83 -10.75 -5.99
N LYS A 267 32.40 -10.03 -7.03
CA LYS A 267 31.27 -10.43 -7.90
C LYS A 267 31.47 -11.76 -8.62
N ASN A 268 32.72 -12.23 -8.73
CA ASN A 268 33.06 -13.52 -9.36
C ASN A 268 33.24 -14.63 -8.32
N ASN A 269 32.79 -14.39 -7.07
CA ASN A 269 32.93 -15.28 -5.93
C ASN A 269 34.40 -15.55 -5.54
N LYS A 270 35.32 -14.63 -5.87
CA LYS A 270 36.73 -14.76 -5.48
C LYS A 270 36.97 -14.04 -4.15
N SER A 271 37.64 -14.71 -3.23
CA SER A 271 38.03 -14.11 -1.95
C SER A 271 38.89 -12.87 -2.16
N VAL A 272 38.59 -11.80 -1.42
CA VAL A 272 39.37 -10.56 -1.38
C VAL A 272 40.02 -10.45 0.00
N PRO A 273 41.31 -10.83 0.13
CA PRO A 273 42.00 -10.81 1.41
C PRO A 273 42.01 -9.41 2.05
N ASN A 274 41.92 -9.37 3.38
CA ASN A 274 41.95 -8.13 4.18
C ASN A 274 40.80 -7.14 3.93
N LYS A 275 39.80 -7.49 3.11
CA LYS A 275 38.56 -6.72 3.02
C LYS A 275 37.54 -7.29 3.99
N LYS A 276 36.94 -6.42 4.80
CA LYS A 276 35.83 -6.75 5.69
C LYS A 276 34.54 -6.28 5.06
N ASP A 277 33.48 -7.07 5.22
CA ASP A 277 32.15 -6.64 4.78
C ASP A 277 31.60 -5.54 5.68
N ASP A 278 30.63 -4.80 5.16
CA ASP A 278 29.95 -3.71 5.86
C ASP A 278 28.46 -3.78 5.51
N PHE A 279 27.61 -3.13 6.31
CA PHE A 279 26.16 -3.11 6.09
C PHE A 279 25.68 -1.76 5.57
N ALA A 280 24.39 -1.68 5.22
CA ALA A 280 23.75 -0.44 4.84
C ALA A 280 22.42 -0.25 5.59
N ILE A 281 22.20 0.95 6.11
CA ILE A 281 20.90 1.46 6.57
C ILE A 281 20.80 2.88 6.03
N TYR A 282 19.81 3.13 5.17
CA TYR A 282 19.59 4.45 4.63
C TYR A 282 18.12 4.65 4.24
N ALA A 283 17.76 5.90 4.03
CA ALA A 283 16.49 6.29 3.49
C ALA A 283 16.66 7.41 2.47
N VAL A 284 15.83 7.39 1.43
CA VAL A 284 15.80 8.40 0.38
C VAL A 284 14.38 8.90 0.17
N PHE A 285 14.27 10.20 -0.05
CA PHE A 285 13.04 10.87 -0.42
C PHE A 285 13.24 11.49 -1.81
N PHE A 286 12.46 11.05 -2.79
CA PHE A 286 12.71 11.34 -4.19
C PHE A 286 11.44 11.73 -4.95
N GLU A 287 11.60 12.58 -5.97
CA GLU A 287 10.52 12.97 -6.87
C GLU A 287 10.21 11.82 -7.85
N ARG A 288 8.96 11.36 -7.86
CA ARG A 288 8.46 10.38 -8.82
C ARG A 288 8.07 11.10 -10.11
N THR A 289 8.44 10.50 -11.23
CA THR A 289 8.01 10.95 -12.57
C THR A 289 7.50 9.76 -13.35
N GLU A 290 6.88 9.98 -14.51
CA GLU A 290 6.49 8.88 -15.40
C GLU A 290 7.68 8.01 -15.82
N LYS A 291 8.87 8.61 -15.97
CA LYS A 291 10.11 7.90 -16.33
C LYS A 291 10.81 7.25 -15.14
N THR A 292 10.55 7.74 -13.93
CA THR A 292 11.16 7.26 -12.69
C THR A 292 10.05 7.12 -11.66
N PRO A 293 9.16 6.11 -11.81
CA PRO A 293 8.10 5.87 -10.86
C PRO A 293 8.66 5.34 -9.55
N TYR A 294 9.77 4.62 -9.55
CA TYR A 294 10.47 4.10 -8.38
C TYR A 294 11.98 4.22 -8.58
N LEU A 295 12.74 4.07 -7.50
CA LEU A 295 14.17 3.79 -7.59
C LEU A 295 14.41 2.29 -7.54
N ASP A 296 15.61 1.84 -7.83
CA ASP A 296 15.99 0.43 -7.72
C ASP A 296 17.43 0.27 -7.23
N GLY A 297 17.88 -0.99 -7.10
CA GLY A 297 19.21 -1.30 -6.56
C GLY A 297 20.37 -0.74 -7.40
N THR A 298 20.11 -0.24 -8.60
CA THR A 298 21.13 0.37 -9.47
C THR A 298 21.27 1.88 -9.27
N ASN A 299 20.26 2.54 -8.69
CA ASN A 299 20.20 4.02 -8.63
C ASN A 299 19.73 4.60 -7.28
N SER A 300 19.50 3.76 -6.26
CA SER A 300 18.90 4.16 -4.97
C SER A 300 19.67 5.22 -4.17
N LEU A 301 20.95 5.44 -4.48
CA LEU A 301 21.78 6.47 -3.85
C LEU A 301 22.31 7.52 -4.83
N THR A 302 22.06 7.34 -6.13
CA THR A 302 22.70 8.13 -7.21
C THR A 302 21.70 8.80 -8.15
N SER A 303 20.42 8.44 -8.08
CA SER A 303 19.38 9.04 -8.91
C SER A 303 19.28 10.54 -8.68
N SER A 304 19.22 11.31 -9.78
CA SER A 304 19.05 12.77 -9.75
C SER A 304 17.67 13.22 -9.25
N ASN A 305 16.74 12.27 -9.08
CA ASN A 305 15.41 12.49 -8.52
C ASN A 305 15.42 12.54 -6.98
N ILE A 306 16.51 12.10 -6.33
CA ILE A 306 16.64 12.16 -4.87
C ILE A 306 16.70 13.63 -4.43
N ILE A 307 15.85 13.97 -3.46
CA ILE A 307 15.74 15.30 -2.87
C ILE A 307 16.36 15.31 -1.48
N LEU A 308 16.04 14.32 -0.65
CA LEU A 308 16.61 14.17 0.68
C LEU A 308 17.18 12.76 0.87
N LYS A 309 18.30 12.65 1.60
CA LYS A 309 18.94 11.40 1.96
C LYS A 309 19.28 11.36 3.45
N ALA A 310 19.02 10.24 4.10
CA ALA A 310 19.51 9.91 5.42
C ALA A 310 20.30 8.61 5.33
N GLU A 311 21.59 8.62 5.71
CA GLU A 311 22.46 7.44 5.59
C GLU A 311 23.25 7.26 6.89
N LEU A 312 23.21 6.04 7.44
CA LEU A 312 24.03 5.67 8.59
C LEU A 312 25.47 5.46 8.13
N THR A 313 26.35 6.40 8.46
CA THR A 313 27.78 6.37 8.07
C THR A 313 28.71 5.87 9.17
N GLU A 314 28.38 6.16 10.43
CA GLU A 314 29.13 5.69 11.61
C GLU A 314 28.75 4.25 11.97
N ARG A 315 29.13 3.32 11.10
CA ARG A 315 28.83 1.88 11.25
C ARG A 315 29.94 1.19 12.03
N LYS A 316 29.53 0.28 12.91
CA LYS A 316 30.44 -0.61 13.65
C LYS A 316 29.79 -1.96 13.89
N GLU A 317 30.60 -3.00 13.98
CA GLU A 317 30.16 -4.28 14.51
C GLU A 317 29.91 -4.18 16.01
N SER A 318 28.85 -4.85 16.46
CA SER A 318 28.51 -4.95 17.86
C SER A 318 27.59 -6.13 18.09
N SER A 319 27.85 -6.86 19.19
CA SER A 319 26.92 -7.84 19.75
C SER A 319 25.78 -7.19 20.54
N GLU A 320 25.96 -5.94 20.96
CA GLU A 320 24.98 -5.15 21.70
C GLU A 320 24.19 -4.25 20.75
N TRP A 321 22.93 -3.94 21.11
CA TRP A 321 22.10 -3.04 20.33
C TRP A 321 22.68 -1.63 20.32
N VAL A 322 23.01 -1.13 19.13
CA VAL A 322 23.51 0.22 18.89
C VAL A 322 22.37 1.10 18.42
N LYS A 323 22.04 2.12 19.21
CA LYS A 323 21.10 3.17 18.78
C LYS A 323 21.74 4.01 17.69
N PHE A 324 20.98 4.33 16.65
CA PHE A 324 21.38 5.30 15.63
C PHE A 324 20.33 6.39 15.46
N THR A 325 20.76 7.52 14.91
CA THR A 325 19.90 8.64 14.54
C THR A 325 20.51 9.31 13.33
N ILE A 326 19.81 9.27 12.20
CA ILE A 326 20.29 9.81 10.93
C ILE A 326 19.34 10.90 10.43
N PRO A 327 19.81 12.16 10.30
CA PRO A 327 18.99 13.23 9.76
C PRO A 327 18.89 13.13 8.24
N PHE A 328 17.74 13.48 7.70
CA PHE A 328 17.56 13.70 6.26
C PHE A 328 18.25 15.01 5.87
N LYS A 329 19.17 14.93 4.92
CA LYS A 329 19.89 16.07 4.35
C LYS A 329 19.45 16.25 2.90
N ALA A 330 19.26 17.50 2.48
CA ALA A 330 18.96 17.79 1.09
C ALA A 330 20.19 17.53 0.21
N GLU A 331 19.95 16.94 -0.95
CA GLU A 331 20.94 16.91 -2.03
C GLU A 331 21.18 18.33 -2.55
N GLU A 332 22.37 18.57 -3.12
CA GLU A 332 22.79 19.93 -3.51
C GLU A 332 21.79 20.58 -4.48
N GLY A 333 21.34 21.79 -4.11
CA GLY A 333 20.38 22.56 -4.91
C GLY A 333 18.95 22.01 -4.94
N LYS A 334 18.64 20.98 -4.15
CA LYS A 334 17.29 20.38 -4.10
C LYS A 334 16.48 20.92 -2.92
N VAL A 335 15.20 21.13 -3.15
CA VAL A 335 14.21 21.51 -2.14
C VAL A 335 12.93 20.70 -2.33
N VAL A 336 12.20 20.47 -1.24
CA VAL A 336 10.88 19.83 -1.30
C VAL A 336 9.86 20.89 -1.72
N ASP A 337 9.21 20.67 -2.86
CA ASP A 337 8.12 21.50 -3.36
C ASP A 337 6.81 21.11 -2.64
N LYS A 338 6.17 22.08 -2.01
CA LYS A 338 4.97 21.85 -1.18
C LYS A 338 3.75 21.41 -2.01
N ASP A 339 3.60 21.93 -3.21
CA ASP A 339 2.47 21.62 -4.06
C ASP A 339 2.62 20.21 -4.64
N LYS A 340 3.83 19.85 -5.08
CA LYS A 340 4.16 18.47 -5.50
C LYS A 340 4.00 17.48 -4.35
N LEU A 341 4.34 17.88 -3.13
CA LEU A 341 4.18 17.08 -1.92
C LEU A 341 2.71 16.79 -1.64
N ALA A 342 1.85 17.81 -1.64
CA ALA A 342 0.41 17.65 -1.48
C ALA A 342 -0.23 16.80 -2.60
N GLN A 343 0.36 16.79 -3.79
CA GLN A 343 -0.08 15.99 -4.94
C GLN A 343 0.48 14.55 -4.98
N GLY A 344 1.21 14.11 -3.94
CA GLY A 344 1.77 12.76 -3.87
C GLY A 344 2.85 12.47 -4.92
N LYS A 345 3.60 13.49 -5.34
CA LYS A 345 4.68 13.35 -6.34
C LYS A 345 6.01 12.91 -5.75
N TYR A 346 6.08 12.68 -4.44
CA TYR A 346 7.28 12.18 -3.79
C TYR A 346 7.08 10.78 -3.23
N SER A 347 8.18 10.02 -3.23
CA SER A 347 8.26 8.74 -2.55
C SER A 347 9.33 8.74 -1.48
N LEU A 348 9.04 8.00 -0.41
CA LEU A 348 10.01 7.62 0.61
C LEU A 348 10.39 6.16 0.41
N ALA A 349 11.68 5.86 0.49
CA ALA A 349 12.17 4.50 0.66
C ALA A 349 13.12 4.42 1.85
N ILE A 350 12.86 3.49 2.77
CA ILE A 350 13.85 3.01 3.74
C ILE A 350 14.42 1.70 3.20
N ILE A 351 15.75 1.55 3.19
CA ILE A 351 16.46 0.39 2.67
C ILE A 351 17.52 -0.05 3.69
N MET A 352 17.57 -1.36 3.95
CA MET A 352 18.54 -1.99 4.83
C MET A 352 19.15 -3.22 4.15
N SER A 353 20.45 -3.45 4.33
CA SER A 353 21.17 -4.59 3.73
C SER A 353 22.28 -5.09 4.64
N SER A 354 22.42 -6.42 4.76
CA SER A 354 23.50 -7.08 5.51
C SER A 354 24.88 -6.98 4.85
N SER A 355 24.91 -6.73 3.53
CA SER A 355 26.12 -6.41 2.77
C SER A 355 25.89 -5.14 1.95
N ARG A 356 26.72 -4.12 2.16
CA ARG A 356 26.62 -2.80 1.53
C ARG A 356 26.71 -2.87 0.02
N ASP A 357 27.65 -3.68 -0.48
CA ASP A 357 27.89 -3.87 -1.92
C ASP A 357 27.12 -5.08 -2.50
N GLY A 358 26.17 -5.63 -1.73
CA GLY A 358 25.46 -6.88 -2.03
C GLY A 358 24.63 -6.83 -3.33
N ALA A 359 24.15 -5.65 -3.73
CA ALA A 359 23.46 -5.46 -5.01
C ALA A 359 24.36 -5.74 -6.23
N THR A 360 25.68 -5.70 -6.05
CA THR A 360 26.68 -6.06 -7.06
C THR A 360 27.33 -7.43 -6.79
N PHE A 361 26.72 -8.22 -5.91
CA PHE A 361 27.17 -9.55 -5.49
C PHE A 361 28.55 -9.55 -4.84
N GLN A 362 28.87 -8.51 -4.09
CA GLN A 362 30.09 -8.42 -3.30
C GLN A 362 29.74 -8.30 -1.81
N GLY A 363 30.42 -9.06 -0.97
CA GLY A 363 30.13 -9.12 0.45
C GLY A 363 30.69 -10.40 1.07
N ALA A 364 30.35 -10.67 2.33
CA ALA A 364 30.72 -11.89 3.01
C ALA A 364 29.49 -12.72 3.37
N VAL A 365 29.49 -14.00 2.98
CA VAL A 365 28.47 -14.95 3.45
C VAL A 365 28.54 -15.04 4.97
N GLY A 366 27.39 -14.97 5.63
CA GLY A 366 27.26 -14.92 7.08
C GLY A 366 27.24 -13.50 7.67
N SER A 367 27.49 -12.45 6.87
CA SER A 367 27.27 -11.06 7.32
C SER A 367 25.83 -10.90 7.78
N THR A 368 25.64 -10.51 9.04
CA THR A 368 24.33 -10.51 9.69
C THR A 368 24.06 -9.16 10.32
N LEU A 369 22.97 -8.52 9.87
CA LEU A 369 22.43 -7.27 10.38
C LEU A 369 21.09 -7.55 11.06
N TYR A 370 20.96 -7.20 12.33
CA TYR A 370 19.67 -7.12 13.02
C TYR A 370 19.24 -5.67 13.11
N VAL A 371 17.95 -5.39 12.87
CA VAL A 371 17.38 -4.04 13.02
C VAL A 371 16.08 -4.11 13.79
N ASP A 372 15.88 -3.15 14.70
CA ASP A 372 14.68 -3.08 15.50
C ASP A 372 14.29 -1.63 15.86
N GLU A 373 13.00 -1.45 16.20
CA GLU A 373 12.38 -0.21 16.66
C GLU A 373 12.75 1.01 15.80
N LEU A 374 12.50 0.90 14.49
CA LEU A 374 12.69 2.03 13.58
C LEU A 374 11.58 3.07 13.78
N GLN A 375 11.96 4.34 13.76
CA GLN A 375 11.03 5.45 13.82
C GLN A 375 11.40 6.54 12.82
N LEU A 376 10.46 6.87 11.94
CA LEU A 376 10.54 7.96 10.99
C LEU A 376 9.84 9.20 11.56
N PHE A 377 10.61 10.28 11.74
CA PHE A 377 10.04 11.58 12.08
C PHE A 377 9.92 12.44 10.83
N SER A 378 8.83 13.21 10.75
CA SER A 378 8.52 14.09 9.62
C SER A 378 7.93 15.42 10.09
N GLU A 379 7.87 16.40 9.18
CA GLU A 379 7.17 17.70 9.34
C GLU A 379 5.66 17.56 9.17
#